data_AF-A0A540LY12-F1
#
_entry.id   AF-A0A540LY12-F1
#
_cell.length_a   1.000
_cell.length_b   1.000
_cell.length_c   1.000
_cell.angle_alpha   90.00
_cell.angle_beta   90.00
_cell.angle_gamma   90.00
#
_symmetry.space_group_name_H-M   'P 1'
#
loop_
_entity.id
_entity.type
_entity.pdbx_description
1 polymer ?
#
loop_
_entity_poly.entity_id
_entity_poly.type
_entity_poly.pdbx_seq_one_letter_code
_entity_poly.pdbx_strand_id
1 'polypeptide(L)'
;MLESSMTLLARPEQGRVEEDPEMPDIAENAGYSATFVHLHNAGKREDDPLKDIRDPKEFLVNSLARLAALSPGRYPQVFSQYLDPTNQAELHRLCEFYKCPIA
;
A
#
# COMPACT_ATOMS: atom_id res chain seq x y z
N MET A 1 1.91 2.61 11.95
CA MET A 1 1.19 2.72 10.65
C MET A 1 2.11 3.18 9.53
N LEU A 2 2.78 4.34 9.62
CA LEU A 2 3.72 4.76 8.57
C LEU A 2 4.87 3.77 8.35
N GLU A 3 5.46 3.26 9.43
CA GLU A 3 6.52 2.25 9.40
C GLU A 3 6.13 0.96 8.64
N SER A 4 4.95 0.43 8.94
CA SER A 4 4.40 -0.75 8.25
C SER A 4 4.09 -0.46 6.78
N SER A 5 3.57 0.73 6.46
CA SER A 5 3.29 1.15 5.09
C SER A 5 4.58 1.29 4.27
N MET A 6 5.62 1.90 4.84
CA MET A 6 6.94 2.00 4.22
C MET A 6 7.56 0.63 3.99
N THR A 7 7.52 -0.25 4.99
CA THR A 7 8.01 -1.63 4.86
C THR A 7 7.31 -2.40 3.73
N LEU A 8 5.99 -2.26 3.60
CA LEU A 8 5.24 -2.91 2.51
C LEU A 8 5.60 -2.36 1.13
N LEU A 9 5.79 -1.04 1.01
CA LEU A 9 6.12 -0.40 -0.27
C LEU A 9 7.60 -0.57 -0.66
N ALA A 10 8.48 -0.74 0.32
CA ALA A 10 9.90 -0.99 0.09
C ALA A 10 10.19 -2.45 -0.28
N ARG A 11 9.33 -3.39 0.09
CA ARG A 11 9.49 -4.81 -0.28
C ARG A 11 9.37 -5.02 -1.79
N PRO A 12 10.23 -5.86 -2.39
CA PRO A 12 10.06 -6.28 -3.76
C PRO A 12 8.78 -7.14 -3.91
N GLU A 13 8.18 -7.09 -5.09
CA GLU A 13 6.90 -7.76 -5.44
C GLU A 13 6.85 -9.24 -4.99
N GLN A 14 7.99 -9.94 -4.97
CA GLN A 14 8.07 -11.36 -4.59
C GLN A 14 7.80 -11.66 -3.09
N GLY A 15 7.72 -10.63 -2.24
CA GLY A 15 7.42 -10.78 -0.81
C GLY A 15 6.01 -10.34 -0.41
N ARG A 16 5.13 -10.07 -1.39
CA ARG A 16 3.73 -9.76 -1.15
C ARG A 16 2.99 -11.03 -0.73
N VAL A 17 2.07 -10.87 0.23
CA VAL A 17 1.20 -11.95 0.73
C VAL A 17 0.42 -12.50 -0.47
N GLU A 18 0.30 -13.83 -0.57
CA GLU A 18 -0.57 -14.45 -1.57
C GLU A 18 -1.97 -13.88 -1.45
N GLU A 19 -2.61 -13.61 -2.59
CA GLU A 19 -4.00 -13.16 -2.61
C GLU A 19 -4.86 -14.18 -1.86
N ASP A 20 -5.70 -13.67 -0.95
CA ASP A 20 -6.62 -14.51 -0.18
C ASP A 20 -7.43 -15.35 -1.19
N PRO A 21 -7.50 -16.68 -1.02
CA PRO A 21 -8.17 -17.52 -1.98
C PRO A 21 -9.62 -17.06 -2.14
N GLU A 22 -10.01 -16.78 -3.39
CA GLU A 22 -11.35 -16.31 -3.75
C GLU A 22 -12.46 -17.33 -3.39
N MET A 23 -12.06 -18.54 -2.99
CA MET A 23 -12.90 -19.68 -2.70
C MET A 23 -12.73 -20.12 -1.23
N PRO A 24 -13.82 -20.25 -0.45
CA PRO A 24 -13.79 -21.03 0.78
C PRO A 24 -13.48 -22.50 0.46
N ASP A 25 -12.84 -23.21 1.39
CA ASP A 25 -12.50 -24.63 1.25
C ASP A 25 -13.79 -25.48 1.27
N ILE A 26 -14.40 -25.68 0.10
CA ILE A 26 -15.64 -26.45 -0.09
C ILE A 26 -15.26 -27.86 -0.52
N ALA A 27 -15.52 -28.83 0.34
CA ALA A 27 -15.29 -30.25 0.07
C ALA A 27 -15.93 -30.69 -1.26
N GLU A 28 -15.11 -31.35 -2.09
CA GLU A 28 -15.30 -31.58 -3.52
C GLU A 28 -16.67 -32.16 -3.93
N ASN A 29 -17.40 -31.38 -4.73
CA ASN A 29 -18.14 -31.92 -5.86
C ASN A 29 -17.82 -31.04 -7.08
N ALA A 30 -16.81 -31.45 -7.85
CA ALA A 30 -16.08 -30.63 -8.82
C ALA A 30 -16.95 -29.90 -9.87
N GLY A 31 -18.18 -30.37 -10.14
CA GLY A 31 -19.12 -29.73 -11.06
C GLY A 31 -19.91 -28.54 -10.50
N TYR A 32 -20.20 -28.53 -9.18
CA TYR A 32 -20.99 -27.45 -8.55
C TYR A 32 -20.14 -26.24 -8.14
N SER A 33 -18.87 -26.49 -7.85
CA SER A 33 -17.96 -25.49 -7.27
C SER A 33 -17.74 -24.29 -8.21
N ALA A 34 -17.47 -24.52 -9.50
CA ALA A 34 -17.20 -23.44 -10.46
C ALA A 34 -18.41 -22.49 -10.66
N THR A 35 -19.62 -23.04 -10.77
CA THR A 35 -20.85 -22.25 -10.86
C THR A 35 -21.18 -21.51 -9.56
N PHE A 36 -20.87 -22.12 -8.41
CA PHE A 36 -21.09 -21.50 -7.11
C PHE A 36 -20.19 -20.30 -6.90
N VAL A 37 -18.89 -20.39 -7.23
CA VAL A 37 -17.95 -19.25 -7.15
C VAL A 37 -18.44 -18.09 -8.00
N HIS A 38 -18.86 -18.38 -9.24
CA HIS A 38 -19.37 -17.34 -10.13
C HIS A 38 -20.63 -16.67 -9.57
N LEU A 39 -21.54 -17.43 -8.96
CA LEU A 39 -22.75 -16.88 -8.32
C LEU A 39 -22.44 -16.12 -7.02
N HIS A 40 -21.50 -16.64 -6.21
CA HIS A 40 -21.06 -16.04 -4.95
C HIS A 40 -20.38 -14.69 -5.18
N ASN A 41 -19.64 -14.57 -6.28
CA ASN A 41 -18.99 -13.33 -6.69
C ASN A 41 -19.86 -12.50 -7.67
N ALA A 42 -21.01 -13.01 -8.14
CA ALA A 42 -21.96 -12.28 -8.98
C ALA A 42 -22.61 -11.13 -8.18
N GLY A 43 -21.99 -9.96 -8.23
CA GLY A 43 -22.41 -8.76 -7.51
C GLY A 43 -21.29 -8.09 -6.73
N LYS A 44 -20.16 -8.77 -6.52
CA LYS A 44 -18.92 -8.12 -6.09
C LYS A 44 -18.41 -7.28 -7.26
N ARG A 45 -18.61 -5.97 -7.16
CA ARG A 45 -17.94 -5.01 -8.03
C ARG A 45 -16.56 -4.80 -7.44
N GLU A 46 -15.53 -5.29 -8.12
CA GLU A 46 -14.13 -4.95 -7.85
C GLU A 46 -13.84 -3.50 -8.29
N ASP A 47 -14.67 -2.56 -7.82
CA ASP A 47 -14.47 -1.15 -8.07
C ASP A 47 -13.40 -0.65 -7.08
N ASP A 48 -12.20 -0.42 -7.59
CA ASP A 48 -11.12 0.17 -6.80
C ASP A 48 -11.51 1.60 -6.35
N PRO A 49 -11.60 1.87 -5.02
CA PRO A 49 -11.90 3.19 -4.51
C PRO A 49 -10.81 4.22 -4.83
N LEU A 50 -9.60 3.77 -5.20
CA LEU A 50 -8.41 4.57 -5.43
C LEU A 50 -7.87 4.46 -6.87
N LYS A 51 -8.76 4.21 -7.85
CA LYS A 51 -8.44 4.08 -9.28
C LYS A 51 -7.58 5.20 -9.90
N ASP A 52 -7.56 6.39 -9.30
CA ASP A 52 -6.79 7.53 -9.79
C ASP A 52 -5.31 7.47 -9.36
N ILE A 53 -4.96 6.59 -8.41
CA ILE A 53 -3.59 6.42 -7.90
C ILE A 53 -2.84 5.45 -8.80
N ARG A 54 -1.92 6.00 -9.61
CA ARG A 54 -1.07 5.21 -10.52
C ARG A 54 0.14 4.59 -9.83
N ASP A 55 0.75 5.35 -8.92
CA ASP A 55 1.92 4.92 -8.17
C ASP A 55 1.70 5.17 -6.66
N PRO A 56 1.63 4.10 -5.85
CA PRO A 56 1.40 4.24 -4.42
C PRO A 56 2.57 4.91 -3.69
N LYS A 57 3.81 4.81 -4.21
CA LYS A 57 4.99 5.43 -3.61
C LYS A 57 4.95 6.93 -3.82
N GLU A 58 4.62 7.37 -5.03
CA GLU A 58 4.41 8.79 -5.34
C GLU A 58 3.29 9.39 -4.47
N PHE A 59 2.16 8.69 -4.38
CA PHE A 59 1.02 9.15 -3.58
C PHE A 59 1.37 9.32 -2.10
N LEU A 60 2.14 8.39 -1.53
CA LEU A 60 2.58 8.46 -0.14
C LEU A 60 3.45 9.70 0.09
N VAL A 61 4.50 9.90 -0.73
CA VAL A 61 5.44 11.01 -0.56
C VAL A 61 4.73 12.34 -0.72
N ASN A 62 3.87 12.49 -1.74
CA ASN A 62 3.08 13.71 -1.95
C ASN A 62 2.14 14.00 -0.78
N SER A 63 1.50 12.97 -0.22
CA SER A 63 0.62 13.12 0.94
C SER A 63 1.40 13.56 2.18
N LEU A 64 2.58 12.99 2.42
CA LEU A 64 3.45 13.36 3.53
C LEU A 64 4.00 14.77 3.39
N ALA A 65 4.42 15.19 2.20
CA ALA A 65 4.90 16.54 1.95
C ALA A 65 3.79 17.58 2.15
N ARG A 66 2.57 17.30 1.68
CA ARG A 66 1.40 18.16 1.94
C ARG A 66 1.09 18.26 3.43
N LEU A 67 1.17 17.16 4.16
CA LEU A 67 0.98 17.14 5.61
C LEU A 67 2.07 17.95 6.33
N ALA A 68 3.33 17.80 5.89
CA ALA A 68 4.46 18.53 6.46
C ALA A 68 4.37 20.04 6.23
N ALA A 69 3.93 20.46 5.04
CA ALA A 69 3.68 21.86 4.73
C ALA A 69 2.65 22.53 5.67
N LEU A 70 1.72 21.76 6.25
CA LEU A 70 0.75 22.28 7.23
C LEU A 70 1.34 22.49 8.63
N SER A 71 2.45 21.83 8.96
CA SER A 71 3.18 22.07 10.21
C SER A 71 4.70 21.94 10.00
N PRO A 72 5.35 23.00 9.49
CA PRO A 72 6.77 22.99 9.14
C PRO A 72 7.67 22.60 10.32
N GLY A 73 8.70 21.81 10.08
CA GLY A 73 9.72 21.43 11.08
C GLY A 73 9.29 20.37 12.10
N ARG A 74 8.01 19.97 12.14
CA ARG A 74 7.53 18.94 13.07
C ARG A 74 7.79 17.52 12.56
N TYR A 75 7.42 17.26 11.31
CA TYR A 75 7.43 15.91 10.75
C TYR A 75 8.82 15.33 10.48
N PRO A 76 9.84 16.10 10.05
CA PRO A 76 11.19 15.58 9.92
C PRO A 76 11.73 14.94 11.21
N GLN A 77 11.47 15.58 12.37
CA GLN A 77 11.87 15.07 13.68
C GLN A 77 11.12 13.78 14.04
N VAL A 78 9.80 13.77 13.81
CA VAL A 78 8.96 12.58 14.02
C VAL A 78 9.47 11.41 13.17
N PHE A 79 9.82 11.66 11.91
CA PHE A 79 10.31 10.58 11.05
C PHE A 79 11.64 10.01 11.55
N SER A 80 12.57 10.89 11.97
CA SER A 80 13.85 10.45 12.53
C SER A 80 13.71 9.59 13.79
N GLN A 81 12.65 9.78 14.57
CA GLN A 81 12.45 9.09 15.85
C GLN A 81 11.68 7.77 15.72
N TYR A 82 10.75 7.68 14.76
CA TYR A 82 9.76 6.58 14.71
C TYR A 82 9.84 5.69 13.47
N LEU A 83 10.63 6.04 12.46
CA LEU A 83 10.91 5.14 11.33
C LEU A 83 12.21 4.37 11.55
N ASP A 84 12.27 3.12 11.12
CA ASP A 84 13.53 2.38 11.11
C ASP A 84 14.51 3.00 10.10
N PRO A 85 15.84 2.95 10.35
CA PRO A 85 16.84 3.61 9.51
C PRO A 85 16.77 3.22 8.03
N THR A 86 16.45 1.95 7.74
CA THR A 86 16.25 1.45 6.37
C THR A 86 15.10 2.16 5.67
N ASN A 87 13.97 2.32 6.36
CA ASN A 87 12.80 2.99 5.82
C ASN A 87 12.99 4.51 5.75
N GLN A 88 13.78 5.10 6.65
CA GLN A 88 14.19 6.50 6.53
C GLN A 88 15.02 6.75 5.26
N ALA A 89 15.98 5.89 4.97
CA ALA A 89 16.81 5.99 3.77
C ALA A 89 15.98 5.84 2.49
N GLU A 90 15.05 4.88 2.46
CA GLU A 90 14.13 4.72 1.32
C GLU A 90 13.16 5.89 1.20
N LEU A 91 12.62 6.43 2.30
CA LEU A 91 11.79 7.63 2.25
C LEU A 91 12.55 8.81 1.64
N HIS A 92 13.80 9.02 2.05
CA HIS A 92 14.65 10.08 1.50
C HIS A 92 14.89 9.88 0.00
N ARG A 93 15.22 8.66 -0.42
CA ARG A 93 15.39 8.30 -1.84
C ARG A 93 14.13 8.56 -2.65
N LEU A 94 12.95 8.22 -2.14
CA LEU A 94 11.67 8.49 -2.81
C LEU A 94 11.38 9.99 -2.89
N CYS A 95 11.68 10.76 -1.83
CA CYS A 95 11.55 12.21 -1.85
C CYS A 95 12.42 12.86 -2.94
N GLU A 96 13.66 12.40 -3.11
CA GLU A 96 14.55 12.85 -4.18
C GLU A 96 14.02 12.44 -5.56
N PHE A 97 13.58 11.19 -5.71
CA PHE A 97 13.10 10.64 -6.98
C PHE A 97 11.86 11.38 -7.50
N TYR A 98 10.87 11.64 -6.64
CA TYR A 98 9.65 12.38 -7.00
C TYR A 98 9.78 13.89 -6.83
N LYS A 99 10.97 14.41 -6.48
CA LYS A 99 11.25 15.85 -6.28
C LYS A 99 10.31 16.54 -5.29
N CYS A 100 9.99 15.84 -4.21
CA CYS A 100 8.99 16.26 -3.23
C CYS A 100 9.64 16.31 -1.83
N PRO A 101 10.25 17.45 -1.45
CA PRO A 101 10.93 17.58 -0.18
C PRO A 101 9.90 17.71 0.96
N ILE A 102 10.14 16.98 2.05
CA ILE A 102 9.37 17.09 3.28
C ILE A 102 10.14 18.06 4.21
N ALA A 103 9.61 19.27 4.38
CA ALA A 103 10.18 20.34 5.22
C ALA A 103 9.43 20.53 6.56
#